data_AF-A0A820CXI5-F1
#
_entry.id   AF-A0A820CXI5-F1
#
_cell.length_a   1.000
_cell.length_b   1.000
_cell.length_c   1.000
_cell.angle_alpha   90.00
_cell.angle_beta   90.00
_cell.angle_gamma   90.00
#
_symmetry.space_group_name_H-M   'P 1'
#
loop_
_entity.id
_entity.type
_entity.pdbx_description
1 polymer ?
#
loop_
_entity_poly.entity_id
_entity_poly.type
_entity_poly.pdbx_seq_one_letter_code
_entity_poly.pdbx_strand_id
1 'polypeptide(L)'
;MEYSSCIKLNDLPNEILMIILKNLHTIDVLYSLVGADKRLNAFVNDSIFTKYLTLMSSSPTGLSYSFTDKILDRFCEEILPEIHHKIEWLNVAPPSIERILVSTNYSNLRGLDLYDLSSDTAMDLFTDGSFFIRIFKNQILSLVIDIKKHKGPISASEDINKFIYTQIFTMFSNLEYLDFDPSFNNYHVLSFGVSPPNIFSSTLSKLNVMIHTYRDCLYLLDGRFNQLHTFYVTITDFSCQLSTAINNEHTTYLSVYNQFLVPLLHRMSNLEELSLFFLNHNRAFIDGDNLAKNTIRHMTRLNKFAFDIRTIISFVKLVNLPSNKEFQNTFRHFEKIQIISCVDYFQKASECHCHMYSYPYTLKYYKDITNNFTRGLFESVREISLFDERPFEHEFFLQIARSFPFLEKLILHNREPQMYYGQQWPTIEYPHLTQLDLVRTHHSYVEQFLNNTKMSLLNNVYLYVNYHGLQIVCNPYKLLSRRIVKHSLLRETLQPTHSSHNMIVSYSKPRVIIEVEPVRLPVIKIDP
;
A
#
# COMPACT_ATOMS: atom_id res chain seq x y z
N MET A 1 4.53 -1.29 55.88
CA MET A 1 5.46 -2.27 55.25
C MET A 1 4.77 -2.78 54.01
N GLU A 2 5.04 -2.18 52.85
CA GLU A 2 4.53 -2.65 51.57
C GLU A 2 5.57 -3.59 50.95
N TYR A 3 5.26 -4.88 50.92
CA TYR A 3 6.00 -5.86 50.13
C TYR A 3 5.56 -5.71 48.67
N SER A 4 6.20 -4.80 47.92
CA SER A 4 6.16 -4.85 46.46
C SER A 4 7.06 -6.00 46.01
N SER A 5 6.51 -7.21 45.91
CA SER A 5 7.22 -8.36 45.33
C SER A 5 7.47 -8.11 43.85
N CYS A 6 8.69 -7.72 43.50
CA CYS A 6 9.10 -7.56 42.11
C CYS A 6 9.43 -8.95 41.55
N ILE A 7 8.53 -9.50 40.73
CA ILE A 7 8.78 -10.75 40.00
C ILE A 7 9.80 -10.45 38.91
N LYS A 8 10.96 -11.09 38.93
CA LYS A 8 11.93 -10.93 37.84
C LYS A 8 11.45 -11.74 36.65
N LEU A 9 11.73 -11.23 35.44
CA LEU A 9 11.38 -11.91 34.20
C LEU A 9 11.94 -13.36 34.18
N ASN A 10 13.15 -13.57 34.70
CA ASN A 10 13.79 -14.89 34.79
C ASN A 10 13.09 -15.87 35.75
N ASP A 11 12.22 -15.39 36.63
CA ASP A 11 11.47 -16.24 37.57
C ASP A 11 10.21 -16.83 36.91
N LEU A 12 9.81 -16.32 35.75
CA LEU A 12 8.64 -16.81 35.03
C LEU A 12 8.92 -18.15 34.34
N PRO A 13 7.93 -19.05 34.22
CA PRO A 13 8.02 -20.26 33.39
C PRO A 13 8.27 -19.93 31.91
N ASN A 14 8.86 -20.88 31.17
CA ASN A 14 9.21 -20.68 29.76
C ASN A 14 7.99 -20.36 28.90
N GLU A 15 6.86 -20.99 29.21
CA GLU A 15 5.60 -20.86 28.50
C GLU A 15 5.07 -19.42 28.60
N ILE A 16 5.14 -18.84 29.80
CA ILE A 16 4.72 -17.46 30.06
C ILE A 16 5.66 -16.47 29.36
N LEU A 17 6.97 -16.72 29.43
CA LEU A 17 7.96 -15.91 28.72
C LEU A 17 7.71 -15.94 27.21
N MET A 18 7.45 -17.11 26.63
CA MET A 18 7.14 -17.21 25.21
C MET A 18 5.87 -16.46 24.82
N ILE A 19 4.83 -16.48 25.66
CA ILE A 19 3.62 -15.70 25.42
C ILE A 19 3.92 -14.20 25.43
N ILE A 20 4.72 -13.73 26.39
CA ILE A 20 5.10 -12.31 26.48
C ILE A 20 5.96 -11.90 25.29
N LEU A 21 7.04 -12.65 25.02
CA LEU A 21 8.02 -12.34 23.99
C LEU A 21 7.44 -12.41 22.57
N LYS A 22 6.49 -13.32 22.31
CA LYS A 22 5.79 -13.41 21.02
C LYS A 22 4.99 -12.15 20.66
N ASN A 23 4.61 -11.35 21.66
CA ASN A 23 3.89 -10.10 21.44
C ASN A 23 4.83 -8.90 21.28
N LEU A 24 6.15 -9.10 21.39
CA LEU A 24 7.16 -8.07 21.18
C LEU A 24 7.74 -8.16 19.77
N HIS A 25 8.36 -7.08 19.31
CA HIS A 25 9.07 -7.08 18.03
C HIS A 25 10.26 -8.03 18.08
N THR A 26 10.41 -8.90 17.08
CA THR A 26 11.41 -9.98 17.06
C THR A 26 12.83 -9.48 17.33
N ILE A 27 13.21 -8.34 16.78
CA ILE A 27 14.55 -7.77 17.00
C ILE A 27 14.76 -7.31 18.43
N ASP A 28 13.75 -6.67 19.04
CA ASP A 28 13.89 -6.16 20.40
C ASP A 28 14.11 -7.34 21.35
N VAL A 29 13.42 -8.46 21.08
CA VAL A 29 13.63 -9.74 21.75
C VAL A 29 15.05 -10.25 21.53
N LEU A 30 15.48 -10.43 20.26
CA LEU A 30 16.81 -10.96 19.96
C LEU A 30 17.93 -10.09 20.56
N TYR A 31 17.86 -8.78 20.39
CA TYR A 31 18.84 -7.83 20.88
C TYR A 31 18.92 -7.80 22.41
N SER A 32 17.77 -7.91 23.10
CA SER A 32 17.71 -7.83 24.56
C SER A 32 18.08 -9.16 25.24
N LEU A 33 17.82 -10.30 24.58
CA LEU A 33 18.03 -11.62 25.18
C LEU A 33 19.43 -12.19 24.91
N VAL A 34 20.04 -11.89 23.76
CA VAL A 34 21.36 -12.45 23.43
C VAL A 34 22.41 -11.99 24.43
N GLY A 35 23.04 -12.97 25.08
CA GLY A 35 24.09 -12.76 26.07
C GLY A 35 23.59 -12.32 27.45
N ALA A 36 22.28 -12.11 27.62
CA ALA A 36 21.71 -11.70 28.90
C ALA A 36 21.64 -12.87 29.89
N ASP A 37 21.24 -14.06 29.44
CA ASP A 37 21.13 -15.26 30.27
C ASP A 37 21.16 -16.55 29.41
N LYS A 38 21.78 -17.62 29.91
CA LYS A 38 21.87 -18.91 29.19
C LYS A 38 20.51 -19.52 28.86
N ARG A 39 19.53 -19.38 29.75
CA ARG A 39 18.16 -19.84 29.54
C ARG A 39 17.48 -18.99 28.48
N LEU A 40 17.69 -17.68 28.49
CA LEU A 40 17.09 -16.77 27.51
C LEU A 40 17.68 -16.95 26.10
N ASN A 41 18.97 -17.31 25.99
CA ASN A 41 19.60 -17.70 24.72
C ASN A 41 18.93 -18.91 24.05
N ALA A 42 18.25 -19.78 24.82
CA ALA A 42 17.47 -20.87 24.23
C ALA A 42 16.28 -20.34 23.42
N PHE A 43 15.65 -19.23 23.86
CA PHE A 43 14.55 -18.60 23.13
C PHE A 43 15.01 -17.88 21.86
N VAL A 44 16.18 -17.24 21.90
CA VAL A 44 16.81 -16.64 20.71
C VAL A 44 16.97 -17.67 19.59
N ASN A 45 17.17 -18.94 19.96
CA ASN A 45 17.35 -20.05 19.04
C ASN A 45 16.06 -20.74 18.59
N ASP A 46 14.90 -20.32 19.11
CA ASP A 46 13.60 -20.88 18.79
C ASP A 46 13.12 -20.41 17.40
N SER A 47 12.52 -21.33 16.64
CA SER A 47 12.07 -21.07 15.27
C SER A 47 11.02 -19.95 15.18
N ILE A 48 10.28 -19.69 16.26
CA ILE A 48 9.31 -18.59 16.34
C ILE A 48 9.99 -17.24 16.10
N PHE A 49 11.22 -17.05 16.57
CA PHE A 49 11.94 -15.78 16.43
C PHE A 49 12.96 -15.80 15.29
N THR A 50 13.46 -16.98 14.89
CA THR A 50 14.51 -17.06 13.87
C THR A 50 14.01 -17.37 12.48
N LYS A 51 12.86 -18.03 12.31
CA LYS A 51 12.40 -18.47 10.98
C LYS A 51 11.95 -17.30 10.11
N TYR A 52 11.20 -16.37 10.71
CA TYR A 52 10.68 -15.15 10.06
C TYR A 52 11.25 -13.94 10.76
N LEU A 53 12.26 -13.33 10.15
CA LEU A 53 12.97 -12.22 10.74
C LEU A 53 12.57 -10.92 10.05
N THR A 54 11.91 -10.03 10.78
CA THR A 54 11.60 -8.69 10.30
C THR A 54 12.63 -7.70 10.87
N LEU A 55 13.53 -7.22 10.01
CA LEU A 55 14.57 -6.21 10.25
C LEU A 55 14.11 -4.82 9.80
N MET A 56 12.89 -4.48 10.17
CA MET A 56 12.31 -3.16 9.98
C MET A 56 11.86 -2.68 11.34
N SER A 57 12.36 -1.52 11.78
CA SER A 57 11.67 -0.84 12.88
C SER A 57 10.44 -0.19 12.27
N SER A 58 9.30 -0.88 12.34
CA SER A 58 8.02 -0.22 12.31
C SER A 58 7.93 0.59 13.59
N SER A 59 8.48 1.80 13.56
CA SER A 59 8.19 2.75 14.61
C SER A 59 6.67 2.90 14.68
N PRO A 60 6.10 3.25 15.85
CA PRO A 60 4.76 3.80 15.95
C PRO A 60 4.60 5.13 15.20
N THR A 61 5.67 5.53 14.45
CA THR A 61 6.02 6.41 13.29
C THR A 61 5.75 6.02 11.81
N GLY A 62 5.73 4.73 11.42
CA GLY A 62 5.35 4.26 10.08
C GLY A 62 6.37 4.60 9.00
N LEU A 63 7.27 5.52 9.34
CA LEU A 63 8.60 5.65 8.83
C LEU A 63 9.37 4.42 9.32
N SER A 64 9.84 3.62 8.38
CA SER A 64 10.95 2.71 8.65
C SER A 64 12.12 3.55 9.13
N TYR A 65 12.43 3.47 10.43
CA TYR A 65 13.73 3.94 10.90
C TYR A 65 14.68 2.76 10.77
N SER A 66 15.88 3.04 10.28
CA SER A 66 16.95 2.09 10.42
C SER A 66 17.24 1.90 11.89
N PHE A 67 17.63 0.68 12.27
CA PHE A 67 18.35 0.51 13.52
C PHE A 67 19.53 1.48 13.55
N THR A 68 19.83 2.00 14.73
CA THR A 68 21.11 2.72 14.92
C THR A 68 22.24 1.78 14.52
N ASP A 69 23.32 2.31 13.92
CA ASP A 69 24.46 1.49 13.49
C ASP A 69 24.93 0.53 14.59
N LYS A 70 25.01 0.99 15.84
CA LYS A 70 25.40 0.16 16.99
C LYS A 70 24.52 -1.08 17.21
N ILE A 71 23.20 -0.97 16.99
CA ILE A 71 22.27 -2.10 17.13
C ILE A 71 22.48 -3.05 15.96
N LEU A 72 22.62 -2.51 14.75
CA LEU A 72 22.81 -3.29 13.53
C LEU A 72 24.16 -4.03 13.54
N ASP A 73 25.23 -3.36 13.94
CA ASP A 73 26.58 -3.92 14.03
C ASP A 73 26.59 -5.09 15.03
N ARG A 74 26.04 -4.87 16.24
CA ARG A 74 25.88 -5.94 17.23
C ARG A 74 25.03 -7.10 16.70
N PHE A 75 23.93 -6.80 16.00
CA PHE A 75 23.08 -7.83 15.42
C PHE A 75 23.85 -8.67 14.39
N CYS A 76 24.58 -8.03 13.47
CA CYS A 76 25.36 -8.69 12.43
C CYS A 76 26.57 -9.45 12.97
N GLU A 77 27.22 -8.96 14.03
CA GLU A 77 28.44 -9.54 14.58
C GLU A 77 28.18 -10.64 15.62
N GLU A 78 27.16 -10.48 16.47
CA GLU A 78 26.91 -11.39 17.60
C GLU A 78 25.74 -12.34 17.34
N ILE A 79 24.63 -11.83 16.79
CA ILE A 79 23.35 -12.57 16.77
C ILE A 79 23.21 -13.37 15.50
N LEU A 80 23.42 -12.71 14.36
CA LEU A 80 23.18 -13.25 13.05
C LEU A 80 24.04 -14.48 12.73
N PRO A 81 25.33 -14.57 13.13
CA PRO A 81 26.13 -15.79 12.94
C PRO A 81 25.57 -17.01 13.68
N GLU A 82 24.80 -16.83 14.76
CA GLU A 82 24.19 -17.95 15.48
C GLU A 82 22.90 -18.44 14.81
N ILE A 83 22.14 -17.55 14.16
CA ILE A 83 20.78 -17.86 13.69
C ILE A 83 20.61 -17.92 12.18
N HIS A 84 21.59 -17.47 11.37
CA HIS A 84 21.41 -17.29 9.92
C HIS A 84 20.94 -18.54 9.17
N HIS A 85 21.38 -19.73 9.59
CA HIS A 85 21.00 -21.00 8.99
C HIS A 85 19.55 -21.39 9.30
N LYS A 86 18.88 -20.72 10.25
CA LYS A 86 17.46 -20.96 10.60
C LYS A 86 16.50 -19.98 9.94
N ILE A 87 17.03 -18.91 9.34
CA ILE A 87 16.21 -17.87 8.71
C ILE A 87 15.69 -18.42 7.38
N GLU A 88 14.37 -18.51 7.27
CA GLU A 88 13.69 -18.89 6.02
C GLU A 88 13.08 -17.68 5.31
N TRP A 89 12.77 -16.62 6.06
CA TRP A 89 12.18 -15.40 5.54
C TRP A 89 12.80 -14.17 6.20
N LEU A 90 13.12 -13.17 5.40
CA LEU A 90 13.81 -11.96 5.85
C LEU A 90 13.15 -10.70 5.29
N ASN A 91 12.74 -9.78 6.16
CA ASN A 91 12.21 -8.48 5.74
C ASN A 91 13.21 -7.39 6.12
N VAL A 92 13.69 -6.60 5.17
CA VAL A 92 14.79 -5.65 5.42
C VAL A 92 14.45 -4.27 4.90
N ALA A 93 14.78 -3.25 5.72
CA ALA A 93 14.69 -1.84 5.33
C ALA A 93 16.00 -1.36 4.67
N PRO A 94 15.95 -0.35 3.78
CA PRO A 94 17.06 0.01 2.89
C PRO A 94 18.41 0.26 3.57
N PRO A 95 18.49 0.99 4.70
CA PRO A 95 19.79 1.31 5.31
C PRO A 95 20.54 0.10 5.85
N SER A 96 19.90 -1.06 5.95
CA SER A 96 20.46 -2.25 6.57
C SER A 96 20.65 -3.41 5.57
N ILE A 97 20.12 -3.30 4.35
CA ILE A 97 20.13 -4.35 3.32
C ILE A 97 21.53 -4.88 3.07
N GLU A 98 22.47 -4.00 2.70
CA GLU A 98 23.82 -4.43 2.33
C GLU A 98 24.51 -5.12 3.52
N ARG A 99 24.49 -4.50 4.70
CA ARG A 99 25.12 -5.05 5.91
C ARG A 99 24.57 -6.43 6.28
N ILE A 100 23.24 -6.57 6.33
CA ILE A 100 22.59 -7.82 6.73
C ILE A 100 22.82 -8.89 5.67
N LEU A 101 22.54 -8.60 4.40
CA LEU A 101 22.62 -9.60 3.35
C LEU A 101 24.08 -10.04 3.10
N VAL A 102 25.07 -9.16 3.27
CA VAL A 102 26.50 -9.48 3.04
C VAL A 102 27.13 -10.23 4.20
N SER A 103 26.64 -10.02 5.43
CA SER A 103 27.31 -10.51 6.64
C SER A 103 27.42 -12.04 6.75
N THR A 104 26.54 -12.80 6.10
CA THR A 104 26.49 -14.26 6.28
C THR A 104 25.84 -14.99 5.09
N ASN A 105 25.92 -16.32 5.10
CA ASN A 105 25.30 -17.20 4.10
C ASN A 105 23.99 -17.78 4.62
N TYR A 106 22.85 -17.35 4.09
CA TYR A 106 21.54 -17.79 4.53
C TYR A 106 21.09 -19.06 3.81
N SER A 107 21.62 -20.22 4.20
CA SER A 107 21.40 -21.50 3.50
C SER A 107 19.94 -21.93 3.34
N ASN A 108 19.04 -21.43 4.20
CA ASN A 108 17.62 -21.78 4.23
C ASN A 108 16.70 -20.63 3.79
N LEU A 109 17.24 -19.48 3.36
CA LEU A 109 16.41 -18.34 2.98
C LEU A 109 15.62 -18.63 1.70
N ARG A 110 14.31 -18.54 1.80
CA ARG A 110 13.36 -18.78 0.70
C ARG A 110 12.53 -17.55 0.37
N GLY A 111 12.30 -16.67 1.34
CA GLY A 111 11.55 -15.42 1.18
C GLY A 111 12.38 -14.19 1.52
N LEU A 112 12.27 -13.15 0.70
CA LEU A 112 12.92 -11.87 0.91
C LEU A 112 11.96 -10.73 0.62
N ASP A 113 11.72 -9.88 1.62
CA ASP A 113 10.92 -8.68 1.46
C ASP A 113 11.79 -7.43 1.63
N LEU A 114 11.84 -6.60 0.60
CA LEU A 114 12.59 -5.36 0.56
C LEU A 114 11.60 -4.20 0.51
N TYR A 115 11.42 -3.52 1.63
CA TYR A 115 10.47 -2.43 1.72
C TYR A 115 11.15 -1.08 1.58
N ASP A 116 10.37 -0.08 1.20
CA ASP A 116 10.75 1.30 1.37
C ASP A 116 12.02 1.74 0.59
N LEU A 117 12.42 1.00 -0.45
CA LEU A 117 13.64 1.25 -1.23
C LEU A 117 13.58 2.59 -1.97
N SER A 118 14.62 3.43 -1.90
CA SER A 118 14.78 4.50 -2.90
C SER A 118 15.10 3.90 -4.27
N SER A 119 14.72 4.59 -5.35
CA SER A 119 15.10 4.21 -6.72
C SER A 119 16.61 4.01 -6.87
N ASP A 120 17.41 4.91 -6.30
CA ASP A 120 18.87 4.84 -6.36
C ASP A 120 19.38 3.58 -5.66
N THR A 121 18.88 3.29 -4.45
CA THR A 121 19.24 2.08 -3.72
C THR A 121 18.82 0.82 -4.46
N ALA A 122 17.62 0.79 -5.03
CA ALA A 122 17.18 -0.34 -5.84
C ALA A 122 18.07 -0.50 -7.09
N MET A 123 18.44 0.60 -7.75
CA MET A 123 19.36 0.55 -8.87
C MET A 123 20.71 0.00 -8.46
N ASP A 124 21.33 0.51 -7.41
CA ASP A 124 22.63 0.03 -6.93
C ASP A 124 22.56 -1.48 -6.60
N LEU A 125 21.48 -1.88 -5.92
CA LEU A 125 21.22 -3.25 -5.49
C LEU A 125 21.13 -4.24 -6.66
N PHE A 126 20.46 -3.84 -7.75
CA PHE A 126 20.26 -4.68 -8.94
C PHE A 126 21.31 -4.45 -10.03
N THR A 127 22.11 -3.38 -9.98
CA THR A 127 23.10 -3.06 -11.03
C THR A 127 24.34 -3.91 -10.96
N ASP A 128 24.93 -4.04 -9.77
CA ASP A 128 26.10 -4.89 -9.61
C ASP A 128 25.70 -6.35 -9.79
N GLY A 129 24.56 -6.75 -9.19
CA GLY A 129 23.87 -8.02 -9.41
C GLY A 129 24.63 -9.29 -9.02
N SER A 130 25.96 -9.23 -9.06
CA SER A 130 26.94 -10.21 -8.61
C SER A 130 26.67 -10.63 -7.18
N PHE A 131 26.23 -9.68 -6.35
CA PHE A 131 25.85 -9.90 -4.97
C PHE A 131 24.67 -10.89 -4.82
N PHE A 132 23.51 -10.58 -5.39
CA PHE A 132 22.32 -11.46 -5.32
C PHE A 132 22.54 -12.77 -6.05
N ILE A 133 23.21 -12.74 -7.21
CA ILE A 133 23.50 -13.95 -7.97
C ILE A 133 24.41 -14.89 -7.17
N ARG A 134 25.39 -14.36 -6.44
CA ARG A 134 26.32 -15.20 -5.65
C ARG A 134 25.61 -15.86 -4.46
N ILE A 135 24.69 -15.15 -3.82
CA ILE A 135 24.12 -15.60 -2.54
C ILE A 135 22.78 -16.31 -2.73
N PHE A 136 21.91 -15.80 -3.61
CA PHE A 136 20.47 -16.10 -3.58
C PHE A 136 19.90 -16.71 -4.86
N LYS A 137 20.69 -16.84 -5.93
CA LYS A 137 20.23 -17.20 -7.29
C LYS A 137 19.20 -18.33 -7.34
N ASN A 138 19.44 -19.40 -6.59
CA ASN A 138 18.64 -20.61 -6.60
C ASN A 138 17.83 -20.82 -5.31
N GLN A 139 17.91 -19.90 -4.34
CA GLN A 139 17.33 -20.11 -3.00
C GLN A 139 15.98 -19.41 -2.83
N ILE A 140 15.85 -18.22 -3.40
CA ILE A 140 14.66 -17.38 -3.23
C ILE A 140 13.52 -17.90 -4.10
N LEU A 141 12.43 -18.26 -3.43
CA LEU A 141 11.16 -18.68 -4.01
C LEU A 141 10.14 -17.54 -3.98
N SER A 142 10.27 -16.61 -3.01
CA SER A 142 9.34 -15.50 -2.81
C SER A 142 10.09 -14.19 -2.63
N LEU A 143 9.69 -13.18 -3.41
CA LEU A 143 10.30 -11.85 -3.37
C LEU A 143 9.21 -10.77 -3.32
N VAL A 144 9.27 -9.92 -2.31
CA VAL A 144 8.45 -8.70 -2.22
C VAL A 144 9.37 -7.49 -2.34
N ILE A 145 9.04 -6.57 -3.22
CA ILE A 145 9.78 -5.32 -3.37
C ILE A 145 8.80 -4.16 -3.39
N ASP A 146 9.00 -3.23 -2.46
CA ASP A 146 8.33 -1.93 -2.41
C ASP A 146 9.37 -0.82 -2.57
N ILE A 147 9.22 -0.03 -3.64
CA ILE A 147 10.12 1.06 -3.97
C ILE A 147 9.40 2.38 -3.73
N LYS A 148 9.95 3.21 -2.84
CA LYS A 148 9.49 4.57 -2.54
C LYS A 148 9.52 5.47 -3.77
N LYS A 149 8.49 6.32 -3.84
CA LYS A 149 8.37 7.40 -4.82
C LYS A 149 9.64 8.25 -4.92
N HIS A 150 10.25 8.23 -6.10
CA HIS A 150 11.37 9.10 -6.45
C HIS A 150 10.95 10.57 -6.40
N LYS A 151 11.79 11.43 -5.82
CA LYS A 151 11.55 12.89 -5.74
C LYS A 151 12.21 13.67 -6.88
N GLY A 152 13.01 13.04 -7.74
CA GLY A 152 13.73 13.69 -8.84
C GLY A 152 13.00 13.63 -10.21
N PRO A 153 13.64 14.17 -11.27
CA PRO A 153 13.05 14.35 -12.59
C PRO A 153 12.62 13.01 -13.26
N ILE A 154 11.54 13.10 -14.03
CA ILE A 154 10.70 11.99 -14.50
C ILE A 154 11.40 11.05 -15.50
N SER A 155 12.32 11.56 -16.33
CA SER A 155 12.88 10.79 -17.46
C SER A 155 13.85 9.70 -17.06
N ALA A 156 14.38 9.70 -15.83
CA ALA A 156 15.31 8.67 -15.37
C ALA A 156 14.61 7.41 -14.81
N SER A 157 13.31 7.47 -14.46
CA SER A 157 12.63 6.35 -13.77
C SER A 157 12.18 5.20 -14.66
N GLU A 158 12.05 5.41 -15.99
CA GLU A 158 11.63 4.38 -16.94
C GLU A 158 12.66 3.26 -17.07
N ASP A 159 13.92 3.65 -17.27
CA ASP A 159 15.03 2.70 -17.42
C ASP A 159 15.22 1.89 -16.13
N ILE A 160 14.91 2.47 -14.97
CA ILE A 160 15.07 1.83 -13.66
C ILE A 160 14.12 0.65 -13.49
N ASN A 161 12.82 0.81 -13.70
CA ASN A 161 11.88 -0.30 -13.51
C ASN A 161 12.14 -1.43 -14.51
N LYS A 162 12.39 -1.08 -15.77
CA LYS A 162 12.74 -2.05 -16.82
C LYS A 162 14.00 -2.81 -16.43
N PHE A 163 15.02 -2.09 -15.97
CA PHE A 163 16.27 -2.66 -15.50
C PHE A 163 16.02 -3.61 -14.33
N ILE A 164 15.34 -3.17 -13.28
CA ILE A 164 15.05 -3.96 -12.08
C ILE A 164 14.29 -5.24 -12.43
N TYR A 165 13.22 -5.18 -13.22
CA TYR A 165 12.49 -6.39 -13.63
C TYR A 165 13.37 -7.36 -14.40
N THR A 166 14.15 -6.85 -15.36
CA THR A 166 15.09 -7.64 -16.14
C THR A 166 16.06 -8.35 -15.19
N GLN A 167 16.58 -7.64 -14.19
CA GLN A 167 17.51 -8.17 -13.20
C GLN A 167 16.85 -9.20 -12.27
N ILE A 168 15.65 -8.94 -11.74
CA ILE A 168 14.95 -9.91 -10.88
C ILE A 168 14.77 -11.24 -11.61
N PHE A 169 14.29 -11.21 -12.84
CA PHE A 169 14.03 -12.44 -13.60
C PHE A 169 15.31 -13.12 -14.10
N THR A 170 16.45 -12.42 -14.26
CA THR A 170 17.74 -13.07 -14.51
C THR A 170 18.39 -13.63 -13.24
N MET A 171 18.17 -12.97 -12.11
CA MET A 171 18.83 -13.30 -10.85
C MET A 171 18.20 -14.49 -10.15
N PHE A 172 16.87 -14.60 -10.11
CA PHE A 172 16.18 -15.61 -9.30
C PHE A 172 15.56 -16.69 -10.18
N SER A 173 16.29 -17.80 -10.39
CA SER A 173 15.84 -18.87 -11.31
C SER A 173 14.69 -19.71 -10.76
N ASN A 174 14.53 -19.72 -9.43
CA ASN A 174 13.54 -20.52 -8.71
C ASN A 174 12.38 -19.66 -8.16
N LEU A 175 12.25 -18.41 -8.63
CA LEU A 175 11.25 -17.49 -8.13
C LEU A 175 9.84 -17.96 -8.50
N GLU A 176 9.06 -18.36 -7.49
CA GLU A 176 7.69 -18.84 -7.62
C GLU A 176 6.66 -17.72 -7.38
N TYR A 177 6.99 -16.76 -6.50
CA TYR A 177 6.13 -15.61 -6.14
C TYR A 177 6.91 -14.30 -6.23
N LEU A 178 6.32 -13.32 -6.92
CA LEU A 178 6.82 -11.94 -6.96
C LEU A 178 5.68 -10.97 -6.63
N ASP A 179 5.91 -10.12 -5.63
CA ASP A 179 5.12 -8.92 -5.38
C ASP A 179 5.98 -7.69 -5.62
N PHE A 180 5.56 -6.83 -6.54
CA PHE A 180 6.32 -5.64 -6.91
C PHE A 180 5.37 -4.44 -6.99
N ASP A 181 5.51 -3.53 -6.02
CA ASP A 181 4.78 -2.27 -5.96
C ASP A 181 5.74 -1.08 -6.22
N PRO A 182 5.85 -0.62 -7.48
CA PRO A 182 6.58 0.59 -7.78
C PRO A 182 5.72 1.79 -7.38
N SER A 183 6.00 2.44 -6.25
CA SER A 183 5.23 3.62 -5.81
C SER A 183 5.59 4.91 -6.61
N PHE A 184 5.72 4.83 -7.93
CA PHE A 184 6.07 5.96 -8.80
C PHE A 184 4.85 6.58 -9.49
N ASN A 185 4.40 7.76 -9.03
CA ASN A 185 3.31 8.50 -9.69
C ASN A 185 3.65 9.11 -11.07
N ASN A 186 4.76 8.75 -11.70
CA ASN A 186 5.19 9.42 -12.91
C ASN A 186 5.22 8.46 -14.11
N TYR A 187 4.30 8.77 -15.01
CA TYR A 187 4.15 8.36 -16.40
C TYR A 187 5.49 7.99 -17.01
N HIS A 188 5.57 6.80 -17.60
CA HIS A 188 6.00 6.53 -18.96
C HIS A 188 6.12 5.00 -19.13
N VAL A 189 6.65 4.58 -20.27
CA VAL A 189 6.33 3.34 -20.99
C VAL A 189 7.49 2.36 -20.87
N LEU A 190 7.29 1.14 -20.36
CA LEU A 190 8.27 0.06 -20.59
C LEU A 190 8.22 -0.27 -22.08
N SER A 191 9.14 0.28 -22.85
CA SER A 191 9.39 -0.15 -24.23
C SER A 191 10.70 -0.92 -24.28
N PHE A 192 10.64 -2.17 -24.72
CA PHE A 192 11.85 -2.91 -25.08
C PHE A 192 12.16 -2.56 -26.53
N GLY A 193 13.05 -1.57 -26.73
CA GLY A 193 13.54 -1.17 -28.05
C GLY A 193 14.46 -2.21 -28.72
N VAL A 194 14.61 -3.39 -28.14
CA VAL A 194 15.43 -4.50 -28.62
C VAL A 194 14.67 -5.79 -28.32
N SER A 195 14.88 -6.84 -29.14
CA SER A 195 14.33 -8.18 -28.89
C SER A 195 14.45 -8.51 -27.41
N PRO A 196 13.37 -8.97 -26.74
CA PRO A 196 13.41 -9.18 -25.31
C PRO A 196 14.57 -10.10 -24.98
N PRO A 197 15.41 -9.78 -23.99
CA PRO A 197 16.42 -10.72 -23.53
C PRO A 197 15.72 -12.05 -23.18
N ASN A 198 16.38 -13.18 -23.49
CA ASN A 198 15.92 -14.56 -23.25
C ASN A 198 15.77 -14.88 -21.76
N ILE A 199 15.00 -14.06 -21.03
CA ILE A 199 14.84 -14.14 -19.60
C ILE A 199 13.53 -14.87 -19.36
N PHE A 200 13.69 -16.13 -18.97
CA PHE A 200 12.61 -17.03 -18.60
C PHE A 200 12.73 -17.25 -17.10
N SER A 201 11.80 -16.71 -16.30
CA SER A 201 11.49 -17.41 -15.05
C SER A 201 10.48 -18.48 -15.42
N SER A 202 10.96 -19.72 -15.56
CA SER A 202 10.10 -20.85 -15.87
C SER A 202 9.22 -21.25 -14.68
N THR A 203 9.56 -20.83 -13.46
CA THR A 203 8.98 -21.28 -12.19
C THR A 203 7.95 -20.31 -11.59
N LEU A 204 7.86 -19.07 -12.11
CA LEU A 204 6.93 -18.07 -11.57
C LEU A 204 5.49 -18.54 -11.73
N SER A 205 4.84 -18.74 -10.58
CA SER A 205 3.50 -19.32 -10.46
C SER A 205 2.47 -18.27 -10.01
N LYS A 206 2.95 -17.25 -9.28
CA LYS A 206 2.15 -16.14 -8.76
C LYS A 206 2.85 -14.80 -8.99
N LEU A 207 2.09 -13.80 -9.43
CA LEU A 207 2.61 -12.46 -9.69
C LEU A 207 1.62 -11.40 -9.20
N ASN A 208 2.09 -10.44 -8.39
CA ASN A 208 1.38 -9.23 -8.02
C ASN A 208 2.16 -8.00 -8.53
N VAL A 209 1.52 -7.19 -9.35
CA VAL A 209 2.15 -6.01 -9.97
C VAL A 209 1.20 -4.82 -10.04
N MET A 210 1.75 -3.64 -9.81
CA MET A 210 1.09 -2.37 -10.12
C MET A 210 1.69 -1.74 -11.38
N ILE A 211 0.81 -1.31 -12.28
CA ILE A 211 1.12 -0.90 -13.63
C ILE A 211 0.46 0.45 -13.93
N HIS A 212 1.26 1.41 -14.37
CA HIS A 212 0.79 2.77 -14.64
C HIS A 212 0.54 3.04 -16.12
N THR A 213 1.21 2.33 -17.03
CA THR A 213 0.89 2.40 -18.45
C THR A 213 0.78 1.01 -19.06
N TYR A 214 -0.11 0.83 -20.03
CA TYR A 214 -0.36 -0.49 -20.58
C TYR A 214 0.78 -1.05 -21.44
N ARG A 215 1.68 -0.18 -21.91
CA ARG A 215 2.88 -0.65 -22.59
C ARG A 215 3.78 -1.42 -21.61
N ASP A 216 3.68 -1.13 -20.30
CA ASP A 216 4.42 -1.83 -19.25
C ASP A 216 4.09 -3.32 -19.20
N CYS A 217 2.79 -3.67 -19.34
CA CYS A 217 2.35 -5.04 -19.22
C CYS A 217 2.83 -5.94 -20.37
N LEU A 218 2.72 -5.45 -21.62
CA LEU A 218 2.86 -6.32 -22.79
C LEU A 218 4.24 -6.95 -22.91
N TYR A 219 5.29 -6.24 -22.49
CA TYR A 219 6.66 -6.74 -22.62
C TYR A 219 7.15 -7.56 -21.44
N LEU A 220 6.67 -7.29 -20.22
CA LEU A 220 7.02 -8.11 -19.06
C LEU A 220 6.44 -9.52 -19.19
N LEU A 221 5.22 -9.61 -19.74
CA LEU A 221 4.35 -10.77 -19.58
C LEU A 221 4.08 -11.50 -20.90
N ASP A 222 4.85 -11.19 -21.96
CA ASP A 222 4.58 -11.68 -23.32
C ASP A 222 4.79 -13.21 -23.47
N GLY A 223 3.79 -14.01 -23.09
CA GLY A 223 3.78 -15.47 -23.27
C GLY A 223 4.92 -16.22 -22.57
N ARG A 224 5.58 -15.57 -21.60
CA ARG A 224 6.84 -16.03 -21.01
C ARG A 224 6.70 -16.74 -19.66
N PHE A 225 5.56 -16.61 -18.99
CA PHE A 225 5.30 -17.26 -17.71
C PHE A 225 4.31 -18.40 -17.87
N ASN A 226 4.75 -19.50 -18.48
CA ASN A 226 3.90 -20.65 -18.76
C ASN A 226 3.36 -21.33 -17.49
N GLN A 227 4.01 -21.15 -16.34
CA GLN A 227 3.60 -21.67 -15.03
C GLN A 227 2.74 -20.69 -14.21
N LEU A 228 2.53 -19.47 -14.70
CA LEU A 228 1.74 -18.46 -13.98
C LEU A 228 0.27 -18.90 -13.92
N HIS A 229 -0.21 -19.18 -12.73
CA HIS A 229 -1.59 -19.58 -12.47
C HIS A 229 -2.37 -18.53 -11.68
N THR A 230 -1.70 -17.68 -10.89
CA THR A 230 -2.35 -16.59 -10.14
C THR A 230 -1.75 -15.24 -10.52
N PHE A 231 -2.60 -14.30 -10.93
CA PHE A 231 -2.17 -12.95 -11.31
C PHE A 231 -3.00 -11.87 -10.62
N TYR A 232 -2.33 -11.03 -9.84
CA TYR A 232 -2.88 -9.81 -9.25
C TYR A 232 -2.31 -8.62 -10.03
N VAL A 233 -3.18 -7.80 -10.59
CA VAL A 233 -2.75 -6.68 -11.42
C VAL A 233 -3.57 -5.44 -11.11
N THR A 234 -2.86 -4.37 -10.77
CA THR A 234 -3.41 -3.03 -10.57
C THR A 234 -3.01 -2.18 -11.74
N ILE A 235 -3.96 -1.67 -12.53
CA ILE A 235 -3.69 -0.83 -13.68
C ILE A 235 -4.35 0.54 -13.47
N THR A 236 -3.56 1.60 -13.55
CA THR A 236 -4.06 2.98 -13.45
C THR A 236 -3.73 3.74 -14.74
N ASP A 237 -4.68 3.90 -15.66
CA ASP A 237 -4.43 4.56 -16.93
C ASP A 237 -4.48 6.08 -16.82
N PHE A 238 -3.33 6.72 -16.63
CA PHE A 238 -3.24 8.18 -16.63
C PHE A 238 -2.96 8.79 -18.03
N SER A 239 -2.85 7.98 -19.10
CA SER A 239 -2.33 8.42 -20.40
C SER A 239 -3.20 9.45 -21.14
N CYS A 240 -4.45 9.69 -20.70
CA CYS A 240 -5.34 10.69 -21.31
C CYS A 240 -5.00 12.16 -20.98
N GLN A 241 -4.04 12.46 -20.10
CA GLN A 241 -3.65 13.86 -19.85
C GLN A 241 -2.65 14.44 -20.88
N LEU A 242 -1.92 13.60 -21.63
CA LEU A 242 -0.92 14.09 -22.60
C LEU A 242 -1.44 14.31 -24.02
N SER A 243 -2.63 13.79 -24.39
CA SER A 243 -3.16 13.91 -25.76
C SER A 243 -3.94 15.20 -26.03
N THR A 244 -3.93 16.18 -25.11
CA THR A 244 -4.39 17.56 -25.40
C THR A 244 -3.56 18.26 -26.47
N ALA A 245 -2.47 17.64 -26.96
CA ALA A 245 -1.65 18.18 -28.05
C ALA A 245 -1.94 17.62 -29.46
N ILE A 246 -2.87 16.66 -29.65
CA ILE A 246 -3.16 16.12 -30.99
C ILE A 246 -4.66 16.20 -31.29
N ASN A 247 -5.03 17.24 -32.04
CA ASN A 247 -6.38 17.60 -32.52
C ASN A 247 -7.00 16.62 -33.54
N ASN A 248 -6.66 15.34 -33.52
CA ASN A 248 -7.27 14.39 -34.44
C ASN A 248 -8.52 13.77 -33.81
N GLU A 249 -9.65 14.37 -34.18
CA GLU A 249 -10.99 13.85 -33.97
C GLU A 249 -11.12 12.41 -34.51
N HIS A 250 -11.92 11.60 -33.80
CA HIS A 250 -12.47 10.31 -34.23
C HIS A 250 -11.65 9.02 -34.20
N THR A 251 -10.41 8.98 -33.72
CA THR A 251 -9.85 7.65 -33.33
C THR A 251 -10.49 7.17 -32.02
N THR A 252 -11.18 6.04 -32.12
CA THR A 252 -12.02 5.42 -31.09
C THR A 252 -11.21 5.07 -29.84
N TYR A 253 -11.47 5.83 -28.78
CA TYR A 253 -10.90 5.67 -27.44
C TYR A 253 -11.28 4.36 -26.72
N LEU A 254 -11.89 3.38 -27.41
CA LEU A 254 -11.88 1.97 -27.00
C LEU A 254 -10.47 1.33 -27.08
N SER A 255 -9.45 2.11 -27.44
CA SER A 255 -8.12 1.63 -27.80
C SER A 255 -7.38 0.97 -26.64
N VAL A 256 -7.30 1.53 -25.44
CA VAL A 256 -6.26 1.07 -24.50
C VAL A 256 -6.56 -0.30 -23.86
N TYR A 257 -7.78 -0.50 -23.36
CA TYR A 257 -8.24 -1.81 -22.87
C TYR A 257 -8.15 -2.89 -23.96
N ASN A 258 -8.68 -2.62 -25.16
CA ASN A 258 -8.72 -3.60 -26.24
C ASN A 258 -7.35 -3.82 -26.92
N GLN A 259 -6.48 -2.81 -26.96
CA GLN A 259 -5.19 -2.86 -27.65
C GLN A 259 -4.10 -3.48 -26.78
N PHE A 260 -4.21 -3.37 -25.45
CA PHE A 260 -3.13 -3.79 -24.57
C PHE A 260 -3.58 -4.81 -23.51
N LEU A 261 -4.64 -4.55 -22.75
CA LEU A 261 -5.05 -5.49 -21.70
C LEU A 261 -5.63 -6.77 -22.28
N VAL A 262 -6.53 -6.67 -23.24
CA VAL A 262 -7.16 -7.85 -23.85
C VAL A 262 -6.13 -8.80 -24.48
N PRO A 263 -5.19 -8.33 -25.33
CA PRO A 263 -4.16 -9.20 -25.90
C PRO A 263 -3.23 -9.81 -24.85
N LEU A 264 -2.89 -9.06 -23.79
CA LEU A 264 -2.12 -9.57 -22.66
C LEU A 264 -2.83 -10.73 -21.99
N LEU A 265 -4.08 -10.50 -21.59
CA LEU A 265 -4.92 -11.48 -20.91
C LEU A 265 -5.11 -12.73 -21.78
N HIS A 266 -5.33 -12.58 -23.09
CA HIS A 266 -5.42 -13.70 -24.03
C HIS A 266 -4.16 -14.58 -24.09
N ARG A 267 -2.97 -14.00 -23.86
CA ARG A 267 -1.70 -14.75 -23.85
C ARG A 267 -1.46 -15.50 -22.55
N MET A 268 -2.24 -15.22 -21.50
CA MET A 268 -2.16 -15.88 -20.21
C MET A 268 -3.26 -16.94 -20.05
N SER A 269 -3.40 -17.82 -21.05
CA SER A 269 -4.46 -18.84 -21.07
C SER A 269 -4.35 -19.88 -19.95
N ASN A 270 -3.20 -19.96 -19.27
CA ASN A 270 -2.98 -20.86 -18.14
C ASN A 270 -3.47 -20.34 -16.79
N LEU A 271 -3.91 -19.07 -16.70
CA LEU A 271 -4.36 -18.50 -15.43
C LEU A 271 -5.57 -19.24 -14.89
N GLU A 272 -5.47 -19.58 -13.61
CA GLU A 272 -6.53 -20.15 -12.80
C GLU A 272 -7.18 -19.08 -11.93
N GLU A 273 -6.40 -18.10 -11.46
CA GLU A 273 -6.86 -17.01 -10.61
C GLU A 273 -6.41 -15.64 -11.17
N LEU A 274 -7.36 -14.72 -11.32
CA LEU A 274 -7.11 -13.34 -11.75
C LEU A 274 -7.81 -12.36 -10.81
N SER A 275 -7.04 -11.42 -10.28
CA SER A 275 -7.52 -10.27 -9.51
C SER A 275 -7.14 -8.98 -10.23
N LEU A 276 -8.12 -8.30 -10.79
CA LEU A 276 -7.92 -7.12 -11.65
C LEU A 276 -8.43 -5.86 -10.96
N PHE A 277 -7.54 -4.94 -10.58
CA PHE A 277 -7.91 -3.56 -10.31
C PHE A 277 -7.64 -2.72 -11.57
N PHE A 278 -8.62 -1.99 -12.05
CA PHE A 278 -8.52 -1.24 -13.30
C PHE A 278 -9.18 0.14 -13.19
N LEU A 279 -8.35 1.19 -13.19
CA LEU A 279 -8.80 2.58 -13.21
C LEU A 279 -8.62 3.18 -14.61
N ASN A 280 -9.75 3.52 -15.23
CA ASN A 280 -9.84 4.07 -16.57
C ASN A 280 -10.21 5.55 -16.52
N HIS A 281 -9.29 6.44 -16.90
CA HIS A 281 -9.60 7.86 -17.09
C HIS A 281 -10.18 8.18 -18.48
N ASN A 282 -10.56 7.14 -19.23
CA ASN A 282 -10.93 7.26 -20.63
C ASN A 282 -12.44 7.49 -20.83
N ARG A 283 -12.78 8.00 -22.02
CA ARG A 283 -14.13 8.43 -22.45
C ARG A 283 -15.12 7.27 -22.62
N ALA A 284 -14.65 6.03 -22.76
CA ALA A 284 -15.47 4.87 -23.05
C ALA A 284 -15.57 3.95 -21.84
N PHE A 285 -16.81 3.60 -21.50
CA PHE A 285 -17.12 2.64 -20.45
C PHE A 285 -16.72 1.21 -20.86
N ILE A 286 -16.13 0.44 -19.93
CA ILE A 286 -15.91 -1.00 -20.11
C ILE A 286 -17.15 -1.75 -19.63
N ASP A 287 -18.03 -2.09 -20.57
CA ASP A 287 -19.20 -2.89 -20.27
C ASP A 287 -18.87 -4.36 -19.97
N GLY A 288 -19.78 -5.02 -19.25
CA GLY A 288 -19.63 -6.41 -18.84
C GLY A 288 -19.64 -7.38 -20.01
N ASP A 289 -20.33 -7.07 -21.11
CA ASP A 289 -20.32 -7.91 -22.30
C ASP A 289 -18.91 -7.95 -22.92
N ASN A 290 -18.22 -6.81 -22.95
CA ASN A 290 -16.84 -6.68 -23.42
C ASN A 290 -15.86 -7.40 -22.48
N LEU A 291 -16.02 -7.24 -21.16
CA LEU A 291 -15.19 -7.95 -20.17
C LEU A 291 -15.38 -9.47 -20.26
N ALA A 292 -16.62 -9.94 -20.35
CA ALA A 292 -16.92 -11.37 -20.49
C ALA A 292 -16.37 -11.93 -21.81
N LYS A 293 -16.55 -11.19 -22.91
CA LYS A 293 -16.08 -11.61 -24.24
C LYS A 293 -14.56 -11.75 -24.28
N ASN A 294 -13.82 -10.82 -23.68
CA ASN A 294 -12.37 -10.77 -23.80
C ASN A 294 -11.61 -11.48 -22.67
N THR A 295 -12.21 -11.65 -21.51
CA THR A 295 -11.54 -12.33 -20.39
C THR A 295 -12.08 -13.74 -20.23
N ILE A 296 -13.37 -13.88 -19.89
CA ILE A 296 -13.96 -15.17 -19.52
C ILE A 296 -13.92 -16.18 -20.68
N ARG A 297 -14.26 -15.76 -21.90
CA ARG A 297 -14.30 -16.70 -23.04
C ARG A 297 -12.91 -17.20 -23.46
N HIS A 298 -11.86 -16.42 -23.21
CA HIS A 298 -10.50 -16.75 -23.65
C HIS A 298 -9.68 -17.44 -22.56
N MET A 299 -9.95 -17.17 -21.28
CA MET A 299 -9.27 -17.79 -20.16
C MET A 299 -10.03 -19.02 -19.66
N THR A 300 -9.98 -20.11 -20.41
CA THR A 300 -10.77 -21.32 -20.14
C THR A 300 -10.39 -22.03 -18.83
N ARG A 301 -9.20 -21.76 -18.27
CA ARG A 301 -8.72 -22.30 -16.99
C ARG A 301 -9.07 -21.42 -15.79
N LEU A 302 -9.61 -20.22 -16.02
CA LEU A 302 -9.90 -19.26 -14.96
C LEU A 302 -11.05 -19.76 -14.08
N ASN A 303 -10.73 -20.17 -12.85
CA ASN A 303 -11.67 -20.66 -11.87
C ASN A 303 -12.05 -19.58 -10.84
N LYS A 304 -11.17 -18.59 -10.61
CA LYS A 304 -11.43 -17.43 -9.76
C LYS A 304 -11.15 -16.16 -10.51
N PHE A 305 -12.17 -15.32 -10.62
CA PHE A 305 -12.04 -13.99 -11.20
C PHE A 305 -12.60 -12.97 -10.22
N ALA A 306 -11.73 -12.11 -9.72
CA ALA A 306 -12.09 -10.94 -8.92
C ALA A 306 -11.70 -9.67 -9.67
N PHE A 307 -12.53 -8.64 -9.59
CA PHE A 307 -12.22 -7.36 -10.21
C PHE A 307 -12.78 -6.18 -9.43
N ASP A 308 -12.12 -5.05 -9.58
CA ASP A 308 -12.54 -3.70 -9.24
C ASP A 308 -12.21 -2.82 -10.44
N ILE A 309 -13.23 -2.39 -11.17
CA ILE A 309 -13.08 -1.57 -12.37
C ILE A 309 -13.76 -0.24 -12.11
N ARG A 310 -13.01 0.83 -12.33
CA ARG A 310 -13.51 2.19 -12.21
C ARG A 310 -13.27 2.95 -13.50
N THR A 311 -14.30 3.60 -14.01
CA THR A 311 -14.23 4.46 -15.18
C THR A 311 -14.64 5.87 -14.83
N ILE A 312 -13.79 6.84 -15.17
CA ILE A 312 -14.02 8.27 -14.96
C ILE A 312 -14.31 8.90 -16.32
N ILE A 313 -15.50 9.47 -16.47
CA ILE A 313 -16.02 10.01 -17.74
C ILE A 313 -16.34 11.50 -17.58
N SER A 314 -15.79 12.36 -18.42
CA SER A 314 -16.09 13.80 -18.40
C SER A 314 -17.47 14.13 -19.03
N PHE A 315 -18.24 15.00 -18.39
CA PHE A 315 -19.57 15.45 -18.86
C PHE A 315 -19.54 16.18 -20.19
N VAL A 316 -18.43 16.87 -20.51
CA VAL A 316 -18.28 17.63 -21.77
C VAL A 316 -18.49 16.75 -23.01
N LYS A 317 -18.40 15.43 -22.85
CA LYS A 317 -18.36 14.46 -23.94
C LYS A 317 -19.55 13.51 -23.97
N LEU A 318 -20.52 13.64 -23.05
CA LEU A 318 -21.66 12.75 -22.97
C LEU A 318 -22.95 13.46 -23.42
N VAL A 319 -23.68 12.81 -24.34
CA VAL A 319 -25.04 13.20 -24.71
C VAL A 319 -26.05 12.68 -23.68
N ASN A 320 -25.80 11.48 -23.13
CA ASN A 320 -26.61 10.85 -22.09
C ASN A 320 -25.70 10.25 -21.00
N LEU A 321 -26.10 10.39 -19.74
CA LEU A 321 -25.40 9.82 -18.59
C LEU A 321 -25.92 8.40 -18.33
N PRO A 322 -25.06 7.37 -18.28
CA PRO A 322 -25.50 6.00 -18.04
C PRO A 322 -26.03 5.86 -16.61
N SER A 323 -27.25 5.33 -16.47
CA SER A 323 -27.80 4.99 -15.16
C SER A 323 -27.10 3.75 -14.57
N ASN A 324 -27.11 3.62 -13.24
CA ASN A 324 -26.56 2.43 -12.57
C ASN A 324 -27.25 1.13 -13.05
N LYS A 325 -28.53 1.20 -13.41
CA LYS A 325 -29.29 0.05 -13.92
C LYS A 325 -28.81 -0.38 -15.31
N GLU A 326 -28.63 0.57 -16.22
CA GLU A 326 -28.08 0.28 -17.56
C GLU A 326 -26.68 -0.32 -17.47
N PHE A 327 -25.88 0.23 -16.57
CA PHE A 327 -24.53 -0.24 -16.29
C PHE A 327 -24.51 -1.68 -15.76
N GLN A 328 -25.31 -1.97 -14.73
CA GLN A 328 -25.41 -3.31 -14.13
C GLN A 328 -25.95 -4.35 -15.13
N ASN A 329 -26.87 -3.95 -16.03
CA ASN A 329 -27.42 -4.85 -17.05
C ASN A 329 -26.36 -5.40 -18.02
N THR A 330 -25.24 -4.70 -18.21
CA THR A 330 -24.14 -5.18 -19.05
C THR A 330 -23.40 -6.39 -18.46
N PHE A 331 -23.61 -6.69 -17.17
CA PHE A 331 -22.96 -7.79 -16.48
C PHE A 331 -23.85 -9.03 -16.33
N ARG A 332 -24.98 -9.08 -17.03
CA ARG A 332 -25.94 -10.19 -16.98
C ARG A 332 -25.34 -11.57 -17.26
N HIS A 333 -24.20 -11.65 -17.95
CA HIS A 333 -23.53 -12.90 -18.29
C HIS A 333 -22.59 -13.44 -17.18
N PHE A 334 -22.43 -12.73 -16.06
CA PHE A 334 -21.64 -13.16 -14.92
C PHE A 334 -22.48 -13.92 -13.89
N GLU A 335 -23.15 -14.99 -14.31
CA GLU A 335 -24.13 -15.71 -13.47
C GLU A 335 -23.56 -16.26 -12.15
N LYS A 336 -22.25 -16.51 -12.10
CA LYS A 336 -21.56 -17.07 -10.93
C LYS A 336 -20.96 -16.03 -9.98
N ILE A 337 -20.93 -14.75 -10.38
CA ILE A 337 -20.25 -13.69 -9.64
C ILE A 337 -21.28 -12.61 -9.34
N GLN A 338 -21.52 -12.34 -8.07
CA GLN A 338 -22.33 -11.20 -7.70
C GLN A 338 -21.56 -9.92 -8.04
N ILE A 339 -22.18 -9.01 -8.79
CA ILE A 339 -21.55 -7.76 -9.20
C ILE A 339 -22.30 -6.60 -8.58
N ILE A 340 -21.53 -5.75 -7.91
CA ILE A 340 -22.02 -4.51 -7.34
C ILE A 340 -21.53 -3.37 -8.23
N SER A 341 -22.42 -2.42 -8.51
CA SER A 341 -22.08 -1.22 -9.26
C SER A 341 -22.64 0.03 -8.62
N CYS A 342 -21.91 1.13 -8.78
CA CYS A 342 -22.29 2.47 -8.39
C CYS A 342 -21.93 3.45 -9.50
N VAL A 343 -22.79 4.44 -9.72
CA VAL A 343 -22.52 5.56 -10.62
C VAL A 343 -22.64 6.84 -9.81
N ASP A 344 -21.55 7.57 -9.71
CA ASP A 344 -21.42 8.81 -8.96
C ASP A 344 -21.25 10.00 -9.90
N TYR A 345 -22.00 11.06 -9.65
CA TYR A 345 -21.98 12.29 -10.46
C TYR A 345 -21.31 13.41 -9.69
N PHE A 346 -20.19 13.90 -10.23
CA PHE A 346 -19.37 14.96 -9.65
C PHE A 346 -19.50 16.23 -10.48
N GLN A 347 -20.42 17.11 -10.06
CA GLN A 347 -20.77 18.35 -10.77
C GLN A 347 -19.61 19.33 -10.81
N LYS A 348 -18.90 19.53 -9.69
CA LYS A 348 -17.75 20.45 -9.60
C LYS A 348 -16.58 19.97 -10.46
N ALA A 349 -16.32 18.66 -10.49
CA ALA A 349 -15.29 18.05 -11.33
C ALA A 349 -15.71 17.94 -12.81
N SER A 350 -17.00 18.09 -13.10
CA SER A 350 -17.58 17.80 -14.42
C SER A 350 -17.33 16.36 -14.89
N GLU A 351 -17.44 15.40 -13.97
CA GLU A 351 -17.11 14.00 -14.19
C GLU A 351 -18.18 13.05 -13.61
N CYS A 352 -18.32 11.90 -14.26
CA CYS A 352 -19.10 10.75 -13.81
C CYS A 352 -18.12 9.63 -13.47
N HIS A 353 -18.21 9.04 -12.29
CA HIS A 353 -17.42 7.87 -11.93
C HIS A 353 -18.35 6.66 -11.92
N CYS A 354 -18.08 5.71 -12.79
CA CYS A 354 -18.76 4.43 -12.79
C CYS A 354 -17.82 3.39 -12.16
N HIS A 355 -18.25 2.80 -11.06
CA HIS A 355 -17.48 1.82 -10.31
C HIS A 355 -18.23 0.49 -10.30
N MET A 356 -17.51 -0.60 -10.55
CA MET A 356 -17.99 -1.98 -10.43
C MET A 356 -16.97 -2.85 -9.72
N TYR A 357 -17.45 -3.88 -9.04
CA TYR A 357 -16.59 -4.91 -8.50
C TYR A 357 -17.31 -6.23 -8.31
N SER A 358 -16.52 -7.30 -8.28
CA SER A 358 -16.97 -8.65 -7.90
C SER A 358 -17.17 -8.75 -6.38
N TYR A 359 -18.23 -9.43 -5.96
CA TYR A 359 -18.54 -9.71 -4.55
C TYR A 359 -18.53 -11.24 -4.28
N PRO A 360 -17.94 -11.72 -3.17
CA PRO A 360 -17.27 -10.96 -2.12
C PRO A 360 -16.00 -10.26 -2.63
N TYR A 361 -15.72 -9.08 -2.09
CA TYR A 361 -14.57 -8.28 -2.49
C TYR A 361 -13.30 -8.83 -1.85
N THR A 362 -12.34 -9.25 -2.68
CA THR A 362 -11.13 -9.95 -2.22
C THR A 362 -9.86 -9.10 -2.27
N LEU A 363 -9.92 -7.90 -2.87
CA LEU A 363 -8.74 -7.05 -3.02
C LEU A 363 -8.39 -6.35 -1.70
N LYS A 364 -7.11 -6.04 -1.51
CA LYS A 364 -6.58 -5.35 -0.33
C LYS A 364 -6.99 -3.87 -0.28
N TYR A 365 -7.18 -3.23 -1.44
CA TYR A 365 -7.37 -1.79 -1.56
C TYR A 365 -8.76 -1.49 -2.10
N TYR A 366 -9.53 -0.62 -1.45
CA TYR A 366 -10.79 -0.09 -2.00
C TYR A 366 -10.67 1.43 -2.17
N LYS A 367 -10.56 1.90 -3.41
CA LYS A 367 -10.25 3.31 -3.70
C LYS A 367 -11.51 4.14 -3.98
N ASP A 368 -11.50 5.34 -3.41
CA ASP A 368 -12.39 6.47 -3.66
C ASP A 368 -13.88 6.16 -3.47
N ILE A 369 -14.17 5.63 -2.28
CA ILE A 369 -15.51 5.41 -1.75
C ILE A 369 -16.23 6.76 -1.60
N THR A 370 -17.46 6.83 -2.09
CA THR A 370 -18.32 8.01 -2.10
C THR A 370 -19.45 7.88 -1.08
N ASN A 371 -20.25 8.93 -0.87
CA ASN A 371 -21.44 8.86 0.00
C ASN A 371 -22.51 7.88 -0.52
N ASN A 372 -22.41 7.42 -1.76
CA ASN A 372 -23.33 6.41 -2.32
C ASN A 372 -22.87 4.97 -2.03
N PHE A 373 -21.83 4.80 -1.20
CA PHE A 373 -21.33 3.49 -0.78
C PHE A 373 -22.46 2.59 -0.28
N THR A 374 -22.63 1.47 -0.97
CA THR A 374 -23.56 0.42 -0.58
C THR A 374 -22.89 -0.45 0.46
N ARG A 375 -23.35 -0.33 1.70
CA ARG A 375 -22.90 -1.10 2.87
C ARG A 375 -22.60 -2.55 2.48
N GLY A 376 -21.59 -3.13 3.11
CA GLY A 376 -21.22 -4.54 2.96
C GLY A 376 -20.15 -4.91 3.97
N LEU A 377 -19.71 -6.16 3.97
CA LEU A 377 -18.57 -6.61 4.78
C LEU A 377 -17.38 -6.87 3.85
N PHE A 378 -16.26 -6.19 4.11
CA PHE A 378 -15.07 -6.20 3.26
C PHE A 378 -13.87 -6.69 4.08
N GLU A 379 -13.84 -7.99 4.38
CA GLU A 379 -12.85 -8.60 5.28
C GLU A 379 -11.43 -8.60 4.73
N SER A 380 -11.26 -8.58 3.40
CA SER A 380 -9.94 -8.57 2.75
C SER A 380 -9.33 -7.18 2.61
N VAL A 381 -10.14 -6.13 2.75
CA VAL A 381 -9.68 -4.75 2.56
C VAL A 381 -8.89 -4.29 3.78
N ARG A 382 -7.71 -3.71 3.52
CA ARG A 382 -6.82 -3.11 4.53
C ARG A 382 -6.65 -1.62 4.33
N GLU A 383 -6.83 -1.14 3.11
CA GLU A 383 -6.62 0.27 2.79
C GLU A 383 -7.80 0.81 2.00
N ILE A 384 -8.33 1.96 2.44
CA ILE A 384 -9.38 2.66 1.69
C ILE A 384 -9.02 4.12 1.44
N SER A 385 -9.51 4.64 0.31
CA SER A 385 -9.61 6.08 0.10
C SER A 385 -11.07 6.52 0.01
N LEU A 386 -11.39 7.66 0.60
CA LEU A 386 -12.71 8.29 0.59
C LEU A 386 -12.65 9.58 -0.23
N PHE A 387 -13.57 9.75 -1.17
CA PHE A 387 -13.66 10.95 -2.00
C PHE A 387 -15.11 11.25 -2.38
N ASP A 388 -15.56 12.49 -2.14
CA ASP A 388 -16.86 12.97 -2.63
C ASP A 388 -16.86 14.50 -2.72
N GLU A 389 -17.77 15.06 -3.52
CA GLU A 389 -18.09 16.49 -3.57
C GLU A 389 -19.09 16.93 -2.50
N ARG A 390 -19.77 15.97 -1.86
CA ARG A 390 -20.62 16.18 -0.68
C ARG A 390 -19.83 15.89 0.59
N PRO A 391 -20.11 16.56 1.71
CA PRO A 391 -19.45 16.26 2.97
C PRO A 391 -19.72 14.82 3.44
N PHE A 392 -18.75 14.22 4.12
CA PHE A 392 -18.96 12.95 4.82
C PHE A 392 -19.37 13.22 6.26
N GLU A 393 -20.58 12.85 6.62
CA GLU A 393 -21.09 13.04 7.99
C GLU A 393 -20.66 11.90 8.93
N HIS A 394 -20.90 12.06 10.22
CA HIS A 394 -20.44 11.12 11.24
C HIS A 394 -20.93 9.69 10.98
N GLU A 395 -22.19 9.52 10.58
CA GLU A 395 -22.81 8.23 10.30
C GLU A 395 -22.18 7.52 9.10
N PHE A 396 -21.58 8.26 8.17
CA PHE A 396 -20.81 7.67 7.08
C PHE A 396 -19.58 6.94 7.63
N PHE A 397 -18.81 7.58 8.51
CA PHE A 397 -17.65 6.95 9.13
C PHE A 397 -18.04 5.74 9.99
N LEU A 398 -19.20 5.78 10.67
CA LEU A 398 -19.73 4.62 11.39
C LEU A 398 -20.02 3.45 10.44
N GLN A 399 -20.54 3.73 9.25
CA GLN A 399 -20.74 2.71 8.22
C GLN A 399 -19.40 2.15 7.71
N ILE A 400 -18.41 3.02 7.47
CA ILE A 400 -17.06 2.60 7.10
C ILE A 400 -16.45 1.67 8.17
N ALA A 401 -16.50 2.03 9.45
CA ALA A 401 -15.95 1.20 10.52
C ALA A 401 -16.59 -0.21 10.57
N ARG A 402 -17.91 -0.30 10.33
CA ARG A 402 -18.62 -1.59 10.29
C ARG A 402 -18.32 -2.40 9.04
N SER A 403 -18.10 -1.72 7.91
CA SER A 403 -17.84 -2.38 6.63
C SER A 403 -16.41 -2.86 6.47
N PHE A 404 -15.44 -2.21 7.14
CA PHE A 404 -14.01 -2.48 7.02
C PHE A 404 -13.41 -2.80 8.40
N PRO A 405 -13.72 -3.98 8.98
CA PRO A 405 -13.31 -4.31 10.35
C PRO A 405 -11.78 -4.37 10.54
N PHE A 406 -11.02 -4.70 9.48
CA PHE A 406 -9.56 -4.81 9.49
C PHE A 406 -8.86 -3.63 8.80
N LEU A 407 -9.48 -2.44 8.83
CA LEU A 407 -8.92 -1.27 8.17
C LEU A 407 -7.61 -0.82 8.83
N GLU A 408 -6.51 -0.90 8.08
CA GLU A 408 -5.17 -0.46 8.50
C GLU A 408 -4.89 0.99 8.05
N LYS A 409 -5.41 1.40 6.90
CA LYS A 409 -5.13 2.73 6.33
C LYS A 409 -6.36 3.41 5.76
N LEU A 410 -6.60 4.63 6.23
CA LEU A 410 -7.69 5.50 5.80
C LEU A 410 -7.13 6.77 5.16
N ILE A 411 -7.43 6.99 3.88
CA ILE A 411 -7.12 8.22 3.18
C ILE A 411 -8.42 8.98 2.94
N LEU A 412 -8.53 10.23 3.41
CA LEU A 412 -9.70 11.06 3.20
C LEU A 412 -9.36 12.24 2.28
N HIS A 413 -10.14 12.38 1.20
CA HIS A 413 -10.05 13.48 0.24
C HIS A 413 -11.41 14.16 0.14
N ASN A 414 -11.70 15.10 1.05
CA ASN A 414 -12.95 15.86 1.02
C ASN A 414 -12.75 17.28 1.54
N ARG A 415 -13.00 18.28 0.69
CA ARG A 415 -12.81 19.69 1.03
C ARG A 415 -14.07 20.37 1.57
N GLU A 416 -15.20 19.69 1.56
CA GLU A 416 -16.44 20.24 2.08
C GLU A 416 -16.50 20.11 3.60
N PRO A 417 -16.92 21.17 4.32
CA PRO A 417 -17.14 21.11 5.75
C PRO A 417 -18.32 20.18 6.07
N GLN A 418 -18.21 19.43 7.17
CA GLN A 418 -19.36 18.67 7.68
C GLN A 418 -20.40 19.64 8.23
N MET A 419 -21.69 19.29 8.11
CA MET A 419 -22.78 20.19 8.49
C MET A 419 -23.25 19.95 9.94
N TYR A 420 -23.24 18.71 10.43
CA TYR A 420 -23.84 18.34 11.72
C TYR A 420 -22.85 18.41 12.89
N TYR A 421 -22.21 19.56 13.05
CA TYR A 421 -21.29 19.83 14.16
C TYR A 421 -22.02 19.93 15.50
N GLY A 422 -21.71 19.02 16.43
CA GLY A 422 -22.04 19.16 17.86
C GLY A 422 -23.13 18.25 18.40
N GLN A 423 -23.72 17.39 17.57
CA GLN A 423 -24.59 16.32 18.05
C GLN A 423 -23.81 15.25 18.83
N GLN A 424 -24.46 14.65 19.82
CA GLN A 424 -23.94 13.48 20.52
C GLN A 424 -24.07 12.27 19.62
N TRP A 425 -22.93 11.69 19.25
CA TRP A 425 -22.84 10.53 18.38
C TRP A 425 -22.13 9.39 19.12
N PRO A 426 -22.40 8.13 18.77
CA PRO A 426 -21.63 7.01 19.30
C PRO A 426 -20.16 7.15 18.89
N THR A 427 -19.25 6.81 19.80
CA THR A 427 -17.83 6.81 19.48
C THR A 427 -17.54 5.73 18.42
N ILE A 428 -16.81 6.10 17.37
CA ILE A 428 -16.36 5.18 16.33
C ILE A 428 -14.96 4.68 16.68
N GLU A 429 -14.74 3.37 16.56
CA GLU A 429 -13.46 2.72 16.76
C GLU A 429 -12.94 2.13 15.45
N TYR A 430 -11.63 2.27 15.21
CA TYR A 430 -10.92 1.58 14.13
C TYR A 430 -9.77 0.77 14.74
N PRO A 431 -10.02 -0.50 15.14
CA PRO A 431 -9.09 -1.27 15.96
C PRO A 431 -7.76 -1.65 15.29
N HIS A 432 -7.70 -1.57 13.96
CA HIS A 432 -6.51 -1.95 13.19
C HIS A 432 -5.87 -0.76 12.49
N LEU A 433 -6.42 0.45 12.64
CA LEU A 433 -5.94 1.61 11.91
C LEU A 433 -4.54 1.97 12.40
N THR A 434 -3.57 1.91 11.51
CA THR A 434 -2.21 2.35 11.73
C THR A 434 -1.93 3.65 10.99
N GLN A 435 -2.67 3.96 9.92
CA GLN A 435 -2.45 5.16 9.12
C GLN A 435 -3.74 5.93 8.78
N LEU A 436 -3.70 7.24 8.98
CA LEU A 436 -4.78 8.19 8.67
C LEU A 436 -4.23 9.40 7.90
N ASP A 437 -4.62 9.54 6.63
CA ASP A 437 -4.26 10.69 5.79
C ASP A 437 -5.42 11.66 5.61
N LEU A 438 -5.29 12.85 6.20
CA LEU A 438 -6.21 13.98 6.17
C LEU A 438 -5.61 15.19 5.43
N VAL A 439 -4.51 15.04 4.68
CA VAL A 439 -3.77 16.17 4.06
C VAL A 439 -4.64 16.98 3.09
N ARG A 440 -5.59 16.31 2.41
CA ARG A 440 -6.48 16.93 1.41
C ARG A 440 -7.90 17.12 1.92
N THR A 441 -8.07 17.30 3.23
CA THR A 441 -9.38 17.42 3.86
C THR A 441 -9.67 18.82 4.40
N HIS A 442 -10.95 19.10 4.60
CA HIS A 442 -11.38 20.23 5.40
C HIS A 442 -11.02 20.01 6.90
N HIS A 443 -10.71 21.09 7.63
CA HIS A 443 -10.27 21.02 9.03
C HIS A 443 -11.35 20.45 9.97
N SER A 444 -12.60 20.45 9.54
CA SER A 444 -13.72 19.78 10.20
C SER A 444 -13.41 18.29 10.46
N TYR A 445 -12.93 17.57 9.45
CA TYR A 445 -12.60 16.15 9.62
C TYR A 445 -11.46 15.93 10.62
N VAL A 446 -10.44 16.80 10.56
CA VAL A 446 -9.34 16.79 11.54
C VAL A 446 -9.87 16.94 12.96
N GLU A 447 -10.82 17.84 13.18
CA GLU A 447 -11.48 18.02 14.47
C GLU A 447 -12.26 16.78 14.91
N GLN A 448 -13.00 16.12 14.02
CA GLN A 448 -13.74 14.91 14.36
C GLN A 448 -12.79 13.75 14.75
N PHE A 449 -11.73 13.51 13.98
CA PHE A 449 -10.78 12.42 14.23
C PHE A 449 -9.91 12.67 15.47
N LEU A 450 -9.61 13.93 15.80
CA LEU A 450 -8.83 14.29 17.00
C LEU A 450 -9.67 14.43 18.27
N ASN A 451 -11.00 14.54 18.15
CA ASN A 451 -11.89 14.64 19.29
C ASN A 451 -12.29 13.24 19.80
N ASN A 452 -11.77 12.87 20.97
CA ASN A 452 -11.96 11.57 21.60
C ASN A 452 -13.42 11.23 21.93
N THR A 453 -14.32 12.22 21.99
CA THR A 453 -15.75 11.94 22.23
C THR A 453 -16.45 11.43 20.98
N LYS A 454 -15.87 11.62 19.78
CA LYS A 454 -16.49 11.25 18.49
C LYS A 454 -15.77 10.08 17.82
N MET A 455 -14.45 10.01 17.92
CA MET A 455 -13.67 8.87 17.42
C MET A 455 -12.59 8.48 18.42
N SER A 456 -12.47 7.17 18.65
CA SER A 456 -11.37 6.61 19.40
C SER A 456 -10.32 6.10 18.42
N LEU A 457 -9.34 6.95 18.12
CA LEU A 457 -8.11 6.49 17.48
C LEU A 457 -7.28 5.74 18.52
N LEU A 458 -6.84 4.53 18.19
CA LEU A 458 -5.88 3.80 19.00
C LEU A 458 -4.54 4.56 19.10
N ASN A 459 -3.70 4.15 20.04
CA ASN A 459 -2.33 4.66 20.12
C ASN A 459 -1.56 4.21 18.87
N ASN A 460 -0.58 5.00 18.43
CA ASN A 460 0.31 4.70 17.29
C ASN A 460 -0.31 4.82 15.88
N VAL A 461 -1.29 5.70 15.71
CA VAL A 461 -1.82 6.05 14.38
C VAL A 461 -0.97 7.15 13.74
N TYR A 462 -0.53 6.94 12.49
CA TYR A 462 0.05 7.99 11.64
C TYR A 462 -0.99 8.96 11.21
N LEU A 463 -0.94 10.17 11.77
CA LEU A 463 -1.74 11.25 11.25
C LEU A 463 -0.93 12.08 10.25
N TYR A 464 -1.32 12.00 8.98
CA TYR A 464 -0.89 12.96 7.97
C TYR A 464 -1.94 14.05 7.88
N VAL A 465 -1.57 15.29 8.18
CA VAL A 465 -2.53 16.40 8.19
C VAL A 465 -1.92 17.64 7.58
N ASN A 466 -2.77 18.48 7.00
CA ASN A 466 -2.36 19.81 6.58
C ASN A 466 -2.06 20.68 7.81
N TYR A 467 -0.89 21.31 7.84
CA TYR A 467 -0.46 22.16 8.96
C TYR A 467 -1.49 23.22 9.37
N HIS A 468 -2.10 23.90 8.40
CA HIS A 468 -3.11 24.93 8.67
C HIS A 468 -4.39 24.34 9.30
N GLY A 469 -4.82 23.16 8.83
CA GLY A 469 -5.94 22.44 9.43
C GLY A 469 -5.67 22.08 10.89
N LEU A 470 -4.46 21.60 11.18
CA LEU A 470 -4.04 21.32 12.55
C LEU A 470 -4.03 22.58 13.41
N GLN A 471 -3.46 23.70 12.93
CA GLN A 471 -3.43 24.96 13.69
C GLN A 471 -4.83 25.45 14.07
N ILE A 472 -5.81 25.34 13.16
CA ILE A 472 -7.21 25.71 13.44
C ILE A 472 -7.77 24.86 14.58
N VAL A 473 -7.52 23.55 14.55
CA VAL A 473 -8.06 22.58 15.52
C VAL A 473 -7.34 22.66 16.87
N CYS A 474 -6.04 22.97 16.87
CA CYS A 474 -5.18 23.06 18.06
C CYS A 474 -5.08 24.48 18.64
N ASN A 475 -5.92 25.42 18.20
CA ASN A 475 -5.89 26.78 18.73
C ASN A 475 -6.20 26.77 20.25
N PRO A 476 -5.34 27.36 21.12
CA PRO A 476 -5.42 27.30 22.59
C PRO A 476 -6.79 27.69 23.17
N TYR A 477 -7.56 28.52 22.49
CA TYR A 477 -8.90 28.92 22.95
C TYR A 477 -9.97 27.81 22.83
N LYS A 478 -9.67 26.65 22.22
CA LYS A 478 -10.58 25.50 22.07
C LYS A 478 -10.16 24.23 22.84
N LEU A 479 -9.12 24.31 23.68
CA LEU A 479 -8.31 23.15 24.12
C LEU A 479 -8.71 22.45 25.42
N LEU A 480 -9.82 22.80 26.07
CA LEU A 480 -10.20 22.25 27.39
C LEU A 480 -10.60 20.76 27.40
N SER A 481 -10.77 20.11 26.24
CA SER A 481 -11.21 18.70 26.16
C SER A 481 -10.45 17.82 25.14
N ARG A 482 -9.27 18.25 24.65
CA ARG A 482 -8.61 17.60 23.49
C ARG A 482 -7.33 16.85 23.89
N ARG A 483 -7.00 15.77 23.16
CA ARG A 483 -5.76 14.99 23.30
C ARG A 483 -4.53 15.91 23.25
N ILE A 484 -3.56 15.68 24.13
CA ILE A 484 -2.25 16.34 24.07
C ILE A 484 -1.54 15.79 22.82
N VAL A 485 -1.50 16.61 21.77
CA VAL A 485 -0.67 16.34 20.60
C VAL A 485 0.77 16.73 20.96
N LYS A 486 1.65 15.76 21.19
CA LYS A 486 3.09 16.06 21.24
C LYS A 486 3.60 16.30 19.83
N HIS A 487 4.20 17.46 19.63
CA HIS A 487 4.95 17.76 18.41
C HIS A 487 6.23 16.91 18.38
N SER A 488 6.26 15.81 17.62
CA SER A 488 7.51 15.17 17.20
C SER A 488 7.95 15.72 15.83
N LEU A 489 9.13 16.35 15.80
CA LEU A 489 9.90 16.81 14.64
C LEU A 489 9.12 17.43 13.46
N LEU A 490 8.95 18.76 13.50
CA LEU A 490 8.75 19.58 12.30
C LEU A 490 9.99 19.47 11.38
N ARG A 491 9.95 18.59 10.37
CA ARG A 491 10.78 18.80 9.17
C ARG A 491 10.01 19.68 8.20
N GLU A 492 10.25 20.98 8.25
CA GLU A 492 9.90 21.88 7.15
C GLU A 492 10.78 21.51 5.93
N THR A 493 10.29 20.66 5.03
CA THR A 493 10.88 20.57 3.70
C THR A 493 10.36 21.73 2.85
N LEU A 494 10.92 22.92 3.06
CA LEU A 494 10.84 24.03 2.12
C LEU A 494 12.03 23.89 1.15
N GLN A 495 11.78 23.47 -0.09
CA GLN A 495 12.77 23.66 -1.16
C GLN A 495 12.19 24.58 -2.24
N PRO A 496 12.90 25.66 -2.61
CA PRO A 496 12.52 26.47 -3.75
C PRO A 496 12.80 25.70 -5.04
N THR A 497 11.77 25.51 -5.87
CA THR A 497 11.97 25.08 -7.26
C THR A 497 12.30 26.32 -8.09
N HIS A 498 13.58 26.48 -8.44
CA HIS A 498 13.99 27.47 -9.43
C HIS A 498 13.61 26.99 -10.84
N SER A 499 12.51 27.50 -11.40
CA SER A 499 12.28 27.45 -12.83
C SER A 499 12.68 28.79 -13.44
N SER A 500 13.68 28.79 -14.30
CA SER A 500 14.00 29.91 -15.17
C SER A 500 12.87 30.12 -16.18
N HIS A 501 12.30 31.33 -16.16
CA HIS A 501 11.29 31.93 -17.05
C HIS A 501 9.81 31.84 -16.60
N ASN A 502 9.31 33.03 -16.23
CA ASN A 502 7.94 33.49 -15.93
C ASN A 502 7.26 33.00 -14.64
N MET A 503 7.21 33.92 -13.66
CA MET A 503 6.74 33.78 -12.28
C MET A 503 5.24 33.46 -12.16
N ILE A 504 4.94 32.23 -11.73
CA ILE A 504 4.02 31.97 -10.60
C ILE A 504 4.70 30.89 -9.74
N VAL A 505 5.20 31.27 -8.56
CA VAL A 505 5.77 30.32 -7.59
C VAL A 505 4.62 29.59 -6.90
N SER A 506 4.34 28.33 -7.28
CA SER A 506 3.41 27.49 -6.52
C SER A 506 4.16 26.73 -5.43
N TYR A 507 3.99 27.11 -4.17
CA TYR A 507 4.50 26.34 -3.04
C TYR A 507 3.64 25.09 -2.81
N SER A 508 4.26 23.92 -2.73
CA SER A 508 3.58 22.73 -2.18
C SER A 508 3.33 22.95 -0.69
N LYS A 509 2.11 22.69 -0.23
CA LYS A 509 1.74 22.90 1.18
C LYS A 509 2.55 22.00 2.11
N PRO A 510 3.02 22.49 3.28
CA PRO A 510 3.77 21.68 4.23
C PRO A 510 2.93 20.50 4.74
N ARG A 511 3.54 19.32 4.79
CA ARG A 511 2.95 18.07 5.30
C ARG A 511 3.49 17.85 6.71
N VAL A 512 2.61 17.63 7.68
CA VAL A 512 2.97 17.31 9.06
C VAL A 512 2.64 15.85 9.32
N ILE A 513 3.58 15.12 9.92
CA ILE A 513 3.37 13.78 10.44
C ILE A 513 3.28 13.93 11.96
N ILE A 514 2.20 13.44 12.55
CA ILE A 514 1.94 13.56 13.99
C ILE A 514 1.66 12.17 14.54
N GLU A 515 2.27 11.88 15.69
CA GLU A 515 1.96 10.70 16.49
C GLU A 515 0.98 11.09 17.61
N VAL A 516 -0.10 10.32 17.75
CA VAL A 516 -1.11 10.57 18.78
C VAL A 516 -0.80 9.70 20.00
N GLU A 517 -0.27 10.32 21.07
CA GLU A 517 -0.01 9.66 22.36
C GLU A 517 -1.30 9.50 23.20
N PRO A 518 -1.33 8.57 24.18
CA PRO A 518 -2.44 8.44 25.12
C PRO A 518 -2.63 9.69 25.98
N VAL A 519 -3.88 10.08 26.22
CA VAL A 519 -4.21 11.06 27.28
C VAL A 519 -3.91 10.40 28.62
N ARG A 520 -2.83 10.80 29.27
CA ARG A 520 -2.74 10.62 30.72
C ARG A 520 -3.74 11.58 31.34
N LEU A 521 -4.84 11.05 31.90
CA LEU A 521 -5.70 11.84 32.77
C LEU A 521 -4.81 12.52 33.83
N PRO A 522 -4.98 13.82 34.10
CA PRO A 522 -4.28 14.43 35.22
C PRO A 522 -4.66 13.66 36.48
N VAL A 523 -3.65 13.11 37.16
CA VAL A 523 -3.82 12.65 38.54
C VAL A 523 -4.12 13.91 39.35
N ILE A 524 -5.40 14.15 39.62
CA ILE A 524 -5.83 15.16 40.59
C ILE A 524 -5.32 14.66 41.94
N LYS A 525 -4.19 15.21 42.39
CA LYS A 525 -3.82 15.14 43.80
C LYS A 525 -4.82 16.02 44.54
N ILE A 526 -5.75 15.38 45.24
CA ILE A 526 -6.47 16.02 46.33
C ILE A 526 -5.50 15.95 47.51
N ASP A 527 -4.86 17.08 47.83
CA ASP A 527 -4.13 17.22 49.09
C ASP A 527 -5.18 17.31 50.23
N PRO A 528 -4.93 16.66 51.38
CA PRO A 528 -5.85 16.64 52.52
C PRO A 528 -6.05 18.01 53.17
#